data_AF-A0A383C0H4-F1
#
_entry.id   AF-A0A383C0H4-F1
#
_cell.length_a   1.000
_cell.length_b   1.000
_cell.length_c   1.000
_cell.angle_alpha   90.00
_cell.angle_beta   90.00
_cell.angle_gamma   90.00
#
_symmetry.space_group_name_H-M   'P 1'
#
loop_
_entity.id
_entity.type
_entity.pdbx_description
1 polymer ?
#
loop_
_entity_poly.entity_id
_entity_poly.type
_entity_poly.pdbx_seq_one_letter_code
_entity_poly.pdbx_strand_id
1 'polypeptide(L)'
;VVEAKAESNFPDGIKFSVTANSVDEIDDIRVFFSKVDQQGRSSYRSVDFESGDSVTGESVLPSGSGGDYYPPGTKIEYSFEVRDKAGAVVRTESKQFVYQDNRFEWFTVAEDLITVYYYGEYVADRAD
;
A
#
# COMPACT_ATOMS: atom_id res chain seq x y z
N VAL A 1 6.46 -15.22 2.75
CA VAL A 1 5.91 -13.95 3.33
C VAL A 1 4.80 -14.31 4.28
N VAL A 2 4.84 -13.79 5.51
CA VAL A 2 3.85 -14.05 6.55
C VAL A 2 2.79 -12.95 6.57
N GLU A 3 3.22 -11.70 6.44
CA GLU A 3 2.33 -10.55 6.46
C GLU A 3 2.79 -9.50 5.45
N ALA A 4 1.83 -8.84 4.80
CA ALA A 4 2.07 -7.73 3.88
C ALA A 4 0.88 -6.76 3.94
N LYS A 5 1.16 -5.49 4.22
CA LYS A 5 0.16 -4.45 4.49
C LYS A 5 0.53 -3.12 3.83
N ALA A 6 -0.49 -2.30 3.63
CA ALA A 6 -0.39 -0.89 3.27
C ALA A 6 -1.32 -0.09 4.18
N GLU A 7 -0.85 1.06 4.66
CA GLU A 7 -1.56 1.92 5.59
C GLU A 7 -1.48 3.38 5.15
N SER A 8 -2.56 4.13 5.41
CA SER A 8 -2.60 5.56 5.15
C SER A 8 -1.79 6.28 6.22
N ASN A 9 -0.76 7.00 5.82
CA ASN A 9 -0.03 7.94 6.67
C ASN A 9 -0.35 9.37 6.20
N PHE A 10 -1.63 9.74 6.20
CA PHE A 10 -2.08 11.02 5.65
C PHE A 10 -1.63 12.20 6.54
N PRO A 11 -1.16 13.33 5.97
CA PRO A 11 -1.04 13.63 4.54
C PRO A 11 0.27 13.15 3.88
N ASP A 12 1.19 12.61 4.67
CA ASP A 12 2.58 12.38 4.30
C ASP A 12 2.79 11.25 3.28
N GLY A 13 1.84 10.32 3.16
CA GLY A 13 1.85 9.30 2.11
C GLY A 13 1.36 7.92 2.55
N ILE A 14 1.90 6.88 1.93
CA ILE A 14 1.50 5.49 2.14
C ILE A 14 2.66 4.73 2.76
N LYS A 15 2.39 4.03 3.86
CA LYS A 15 3.35 3.16 4.52
C LYS A 15 3.08 1.71 4.11
N PHE A 16 4.10 1.04 3.58
CA PHE A 16 4.08 -0.37 3.26
C PHE A 16 4.89 -1.14 4.30
N SER A 17 4.34 -2.23 4.84
CA SER A 17 5.03 -3.07 5.82
C SER A 17 4.93 -4.54 5.43
N VAL A 18 5.99 -5.30 5.69
CA VAL A 18 6.09 -6.73 5.35
C VAL A 18 6.86 -7.48 6.41
N THR A 19 6.37 -8.67 6.74
CA THR A 19 7.08 -9.66 7.56
C THR A 19 7.29 -10.92 6.75
N ALA A 20 8.53 -11.38 6.67
CA ALA A 20 8.91 -12.54 5.87
C ALA A 20 9.96 -13.38 6.58
N ASN A 21 9.96 -14.68 6.28
CA ASN A 21 10.95 -15.62 6.75
C ASN A 21 11.47 -16.43 5.57
N SER A 22 12.74 -16.80 5.61
CA SER A 22 13.37 -17.77 4.70
C SER A 22 14.33 -18.67 5.47
N VAL A 23 14.79 -19.75 4.83
CA VAL A 23 15.82 -20.65 5.37
C VAL A 23 17.20 -20.03 5.25
N ASP A 24 17.40 -19.20 4.22
CA ASP A 24 18.61 -18.43 3.98
C ASP A 24 18.36 -16.93 4.28
N GLU A 25 19.42 -16.19 4.58
CA GLU A 25 19.32 -14.77 4.96
C GLU A 25 18.64 -13.95 3.85
N ILE A 26 17.59 -13.22 4.22
CA ILE A 26 16.90 -12.28 3.35
C ILE A 26 17.74 -11.01 3.22
N ASP A 27 18.08 -10.62 1.99
CA ASP A 27 18.98 -9.48 1.72
C ASP A 27 18.39 -8.44 0.75
N ASP A 28 17.26 -8.71 0.08
CA ASP A 28 16.53 -7.72 -0.73
C ASP A 28 15.02 -7.90 -0.59
N ILE A 29 14.33 -6.79 -0.33
CA ILE A 29 12.87 -6.73 -0.35
C ILE A 29 12.44 -5.48 -1.11
N ARG A 30 11.49 -5.66 -2.03
CA ARG A 30 10.91 -4.58 -2.82
C ARG A 30 9.41 -4.58 -2.71
N VAL A 31 8.83 -3.38 -2.61
CA VAL A 31 7.41 -3.17 -2.85
C VAL A 31 7.21 -2.62 -4.26
N PHE A 32 6.42 -3.33 -5.05
CA PHE A 32 5.93 -2.87 -6.35
C PHE A 32 4.56 -2.26 -6.16
N PHE A 33 4.29 -1.14 -6.80
CA PHE A 33 3.00 -0.46 -6.72
C PHE A 33 2.64 0.27 -8.01
N SER A 34 1.35 0.50 -8.20
CA SER A 34 0.79 1.34 -9.28
C SER A 34 -0.55 1.93 -8.88
N LYS A 35 -0.99 3.01 -9.52
CA LYS A 35 -2.37 3.47 -9.41
C LYS A 35 -3.24 2.57 -10.28
N VAL A 36 -4.37 2.09 -9.73
CA VAL A 36 -5.25 1.12 -10.44
C VAL A 36 -5.80 1.68 -11.76
N ASP A 37 -6.00 3.00 -11.84
CA ASP A 37 -6.46 3.72 -13.03
C ASP A 37 -5.35 3.95 -14.08
N GLN A 38 -4.09 3.68 -13.75
CA GLN A 38 -2.93 3.85 -14.63
C GLN A 38 -2.26 2.50 -14.92
N GLN A 39 -3.01 1.60 -15.57
CA GLN A 39 -2.51 0.29 -15.99
C GLN A 39 -1.23 0.41 -16.83
N GLY A 40 -0.21 -0.39 -16.49
CA GLY A 40 1.05 -0.48 -17.22
C GLY A 40 2.19 0.43 -16.72
N ARG A 41 1.96 1.28 -15.71
CA ARG A 41 3.01 2.06 -15.04
C ARG A 41 3.21 1.56 -13.61
N SER A 42 3.94 0.47 -13.46
CA SER A 42 4.39 -0.01 -12.14
C SER A 42 5.73 0.63 -11.76
N SER A 43 5.80 1.12 -10.53
CA SER A 43 7.02 1.55 -9.88
C SER A 43 7.37 0.60 -8.74
N TYR A 44 8.61 0.66 -8.25
CA TYR A 44 8.99 -0.07 -7.05
C TYR A 44 9.84 0.80 -6.12
N ARG A 45 9.87 0.42 -4.84
CA ARG A 45 10.78 0.96 -3.83
C ARG A 45 11.42 -0.17 -3.04
N SER A 46 12.65 0.05 -2.60
CA SER A 46 13.27 -0.80 -1.59
C SER A 46 12.51 -0.67 -0.27
N VAL A 47 12.48 -1.77 0.47
CA VAL A 47 12.01 -1.83 1.85
C VAL A 47 13.24 -1.73 2.74
N ASP A 48 13.17 -0.90 3.78
CA ASP A 48 14.20 -0.78 4.80
C ASP A 48 13.97 -1.84 5.89
N PHE A 49 14.99 -2.65 6.15
CA PHE A 49 14.98 -3.71 7.16
C PHE A 49 16.41 -4.12 7.52
N GLU A 50 16.57 -4.85 8.62
CA GLU A 50 17.82 -5.54 8.96
C GLU A 50 17.80 -6.96 8.35
N SER A 51 18.86 -7.31 7.60
CA SER A 51 18.97 -8.64 6.98
C SER A 51 18.97 -9.76 8.01
N GLY A 52 18.34 -10.88 7.66
CA GLY A 52 18.19 -12.03 8.55
C GLY A 52 17.23 -13.07 8.00
N ASP A 53 17.08 -14.18 8.72
CA ASP A 53 16.21 -15.30 8.31
C ASP A 53 14.73 -14.99 8.57
N SER A 54 14.45 -14.04 9.48
CA SER A 54 13.12 -13.55 9.86
C SER A 54 13.19 -12.04 9.97
N VAL A 55 12.52 -11.33 9.07
CA VAL A 55 12.65 -9.88 8.94
C VAL A 55 11.29 -9.20 8.98
N THR A 56 11.28 -7.98 9.50
CA THR A 56 10.17 -7.04 9.35
C THR A 56 10.74 -5.75 8.79
N GLY A 57 10.11 -5.24 7.73
CA GLY A 57 10.61 -4.10 7.00
C GLY A 57 9.50 -3.16 6.56
N GLU A 58 9.87 -1.91 6.30
CA GLU A 58 8.93 -0.86 5.93
C GLU A 58 9.45 -0.02 4.75
N SER A 59 8.53 0.53 3.96
CA SER A 59 8.83 1.50 2.90
C SER A 59 7.76 2.58 2.87
N VAL A 60 8.18 3.84 2.73
CA VAL A 60 7.25 4.97 2.66
C VAL A 60 7.22 5.52 1.24
N LEU A 61 6.02 5.53 0.65
CA LEU A 61 5.73 6.26 -0.58
C LEU A 61 5.18 7.64 -0.20
N PRO A 62 5.96 8.72 -0.34
CA PRO A 62 5.52 10.05 0.04
C PRO A 62 4.38 10.55 -0.86
N SER A 63 3.51 11.38 -0.27
CA SER A 63 2.48 12.14 -0.99
C SER A 63 2.60 13.62 -0.65
N GLY A 64 2.54 14.50 -1.66
CA GLY A 64 2.41 15.95 -1.44
C GLY A 64 3.70 16.75 -1.30
N SER A 65 4.88 16.12 -1.32
CA SER A 65 6.17 16.81 -1.43
C SER A 65 6.88 16.42 -2.74
N GLY A 66 7.37 17.40 -3.51
CA GLY A 66 8.28 17.16 -4.64
C GLY A 66 7.68 16.63 -5.95
N GLY A 67 6.35 16.52 -6.10
CA GLY A 67 5.69 16.29 -7.39
C GLY A 67 4.73 15.10 -7.46
N ASP A 68 4.84 14.13 -6.55
CA ASP A 68 3.93 12.99 -6.49
C ASP A 68 2.87 13.21 -5.40
N TYR A 69 1.75 13.84 -5.78
CA TYR A 69 0.58 13.93 -4.92
C TYR A 69 -0.40 12.77 -5.21
N TYR A 70 -0.79 12.08 -4.13
CA TYR A 70 -1.86 11.10 -4.12
C TYR A 70 -3.05 11.71 -3.38
N PRO A 71 -4.17 12.02 -4.07
CA PRO A 71 -5.38 12.46 -3.38
C PRO A 71 -5.97 11.34 -2.53
N PRO A 72 -6.62 11.65 -1.38
CA PRO A 72 -7.50 10.70 -0.71
C PRO A 72 -8.51 10.09 -1.68
N GLY A 73 -8.80 8.80 -1.52
CA GLY A 73 -9.58 7.98 -2.45
C GLY A 73 -8.74 7.31 -3.56
N THR A 74 -7.44 7.60 -3.68
CA THR A 74 -6.60 6.94 -4.69
C THR A 74 -6.49 5.45 -4.41
N LYS A 75 -6.86 4.62 -5.40
CA LYS A 75 -6.67 3.17 -5.36
C LYS A 75 -5.27 2.81 -5.84
N ILE A 76 -4.53 2.14 -4.98
CA ILE A 76 -3.19 1.62 -5.24
C ILE A 76 -3.25 0.10 -5.28
N GLU A 77 -2.67 -0.48 -6.31
CA GLU A 77 -2.35 -1.91 -6.34
C GLU A 77 -0.87 -2.09 -5.94
N TYR A 78 -0.58 -3.05 -5.07
CA TYR A 78 0.78 -3.32 -4.62
C TYR A 78 1.05 -4.81 -4.39
N SER A 79 2.32 -5.20 -4.49
CA SER A 79 2.83 -6.55 -4.18
C SER A 79 4.26 -6.46 -3.67
N PHE A 80 4.69 -7.41 -2.84
CA PHE A 80 6.08 -7.49 -2.39
C PHE A 80 6.85 -8.58 -3.15
N GLU A 81 8.12 -8.35 -3.42
CA GLU A 81 9.10 -9.36 -3.83
C GLU A 81 10.15 -9.47 -2.72
N VAL A 82 10.42 -10.69 -2.26
CA VAL A 82 11.42 -11.01 -1.24
C VAL A 82 12.44 -11.94 -1.85
N ARG A 83 13.72 -11.65 -1.64
CA ARG A 83 14.85 -12.45 -2.11
C ARG A 83 15.78 -12.80 -0.95
N ASP A 84 16.28 -14.03 -0.97
CA ASP A 84 17.35 -14.46 -0.07
C ASP A 84 18.70 -14.64 -0.79
N LYS A 85 19.76 -14.80 0.01
CA LYS A 85 21.13 -14.98 -0.46
C LYS A 85 21.37 -16.26 -1.25
N ALA A 86 20.52 -17.28 -1.10
CA ALA A 86 20.57 -18.49 -1.93
C ALA A 86 19.97 -18.26 -3.33
N GLY A 87 19.34 -17.10 -3.55
CA GLY A 87 18.73 -16.70 -4.81
C GLY A 87 17.28 -17.12 -4.95
N ALA A 88 16.63 -17.61 -3.89
CA ALA A 88 15.20 -17.85 -3.92
C ALA A 88 14.46 -16.50 -3.96
N VAL A 89 13.38 -16.46 -4.74
CA VAL A 89 12.55 -15.26 -4.90
C VAL A 89 11.10 -15.64 -4.74
N VAL A 90 10.38 -14.90 -3.89
CA VAL A 90 8.94 -15.02 -3.73
C VAL A 90 8.29 -13.67 -3.96
N ARG A 91 7.27 -13.64 -4.82
CA ARG A 91 6.40 -12.49 -5.01
C ARG A 91 5.02 -12.79 -4.41
N THR A 92 4.47 -11.84 -3.64
CA THR A 92 3.10 -11.96 -3.14
C THR A 92 2.10 -11.69 -4.25
N GLU A 93 0.89 -12.22 -4.09
CA GLU A 93 -0.27 -11.75 -4.85
C GLU A 93 -0.45 -10.24 -4.69
N SER A 94 -0.96 -9.59 -5.74
CA SER A 94 -1.29 -8.17 -5.70
C SER A 94 -2.48 -7.91 -4.77
N LYS A 95 -2.41 -6.84 -3.99
CA LYS A 95 -3.48 -6.33 -3.15
C LYS A 95 -3.85 -4.92 -3.56
N GLN A 96 -5.13 -4.58 -3.43
CA GLN A 96 -5.59 -3.20 -3.59
C GLN A 96 -5.72 -2.52 -2.23
N PHE A 97 -5.39 -1.23 -2.19
CA PHE A 97 -5.44 -0.37 -1.03
C PHE A 97 -6.00 1.00 -1.45
N VAL A 98 -6.83 1.60 -0.61
CA VAL A 98 -7.35 2.96 -0.84
C VAL A 98 -6.63 3.91 0.11
N TYR A 99 -5.86 4.86 -0.43
CA TYR A 99 -5.25 5.90 0.37
C TYR A 99 -6.34 6.86 0.85
N GLN A 100 -6.53 6.99 2.16
CA GLN A 100 -7.58 7.82 2.76
C GLN A 100 -7.00 8.79 3.78
N ASP A 101 -7.76 9.83 4.09
CA ASP A 101 -7.49 10.67 5.25
C ASP A 101 -7.94 9.93 6.51
N ASN A 102 -7.00 9.23 7.15
CA ASN A 102 -7.24 8.41 8.34
C ASN A 102 -7.51 9.24 9.62
N ARG A 103 -7.67 10.56 9.52
CA ARG A 103 -8.16 11.40 10.62
C ARG A 103 -9.68 11.30 10.80
N PHE A 104 -10.38 10.68 9.84
CA PHE A 104 -11.83 10.48 9.86
C PHE A 104 -12.18 9.01 9.65
N GLU A 105 -13.28 8.58 10.24
CA GLU A 105 -13.94 7.30 9.92
C GLU A 105 -14.87 7.54 8.72
N TRP A 106 -14.54 6.91 7.59
CA TRP A 106 -15.25 7.10 6.33
C TRP A 106 -16.33 6.04 6.12
N PHE A 107 -17.51 6.49 5.69
CA PHE A 107 -18.54 5.65 5.10
C PHE A 107 -18.42 5.69 3.58
N THR A 108 -18.81 4.59 2.93
CA THR A 108 -18.75 4.45 1.48
C THR A 108 -20.11 4.01 0.95
N VAL A 109 -20.61 4.75 -0.04
CA VAL A 109 -21.75 4.34 -0.88
C VAL A 109 -21.25 4.21 -2.31
N ALA A 110 -21.54 3.08 -2.94
CA ALA A 110 -21.14 2.81 -4.32
C ALA A 110 -22.37 2.41 -5.13
N GLU A 111 -22.68 3.20 -6.15
CA GLU A 111 -23.73 2.90 -7.14
C GLU A 111 -23.16 3.03 -8.55
N ASP A 112 -23.23 1.93 -9.31
CA ASP A 112 -22.72 1.79 -10.67
C ASP A 112 -21.31 2.35 -10.88
N LEU A 113 -21.22 3.55 -11.45
CA LEU A 113 -19.99 4.23 -11.85
C LEU A 113 -19.49 5.22 -10.80
N ILE A 114 -20.22 5.42 -9.70
CA ILE A 114 -19.94 6.46 -8.71
C ILE A 114 -19.67 5.80 -7.35
N THR A 115 -18.58 6.22 -6.72
CA THR A 115 -18.28 5.88 -5.32
C THR A 115 -18.14 7.17 -4.54
N VAL A 116 -18.96 7.33 -3.51
CA VAL A 116 -18.97 8.48 -2.61
C VAL A 116 -18.38 8.07 -1.26
N TYR A 117 -17.36 8.80 -0.83
CA TYR A 117 -16.81 8.72 0.52
C TYR A 117 -17.31 9.90 1.33
N TYR A 118 -17.90 9.66 2.50
CA TYR A 118 -18.40 10.70 3.41
C TYR A 118 -18.07 10.37 4.86
N TYR A 119 -18.07 11.38 5.72
CA TYR A 119 -17.88 11.24 7.16
C TYR A 119 -18.83 12.20 7.90
N GLY A 120 -19.22 11.83 9.11
CA GLY A 120 -20.17 12.59 9.95
C GLY A 120 -21.64 12.17 9.77
N GLU A 121 -22.44 12.33 10.83
CA GLU A 121 -23.82 11.80 10.93
C GLU A 121 -24.86 12.48 10.01
N TYR A 122 -24.55 13.64 9.40
CA TYR A 122 -25.54 14.47 8.71
C TYR A 122 -25.78 14.14 7.22
N VAL A 123 -25.29 13.01 6.71
CA VAL A 123 -25.30 12.72 5.25
C VAL A 123 -26.08 11.46 4.86
N ALA A 124 -26.52 10.64 5.82
CA ALA A 124 -27.27 9.42 5.52
C ALA A 124 -28.61 9.71 4.82
N ASP A 125 -29.32 10.77 5.22
CA ASP A 125 -30.67 11.09 4.69
C ASP A 125 -30.69 11.74 3.29
N ARG A 126 -29.55 11.89 2.60
CA ARG A 126 -29.47 12.54 1.27
C ARG A 126 -28.83 11.68 0.19
N ALA A 127 -28.43 10.46 0.52
CA ALA A 127 -27.75 9.55 -0.40
C ALA A 127 -28.68 8.47 -0.99
N ASP A 128 -29.97 8.49 -0.63
CA ASP A 128 -31.04 7.64 -1.20
C ASP A 128 -31.82 8.37 -2.32
#